data_AF-X0Y7H6-F1
#
_entry.id   AF-X0Y7H6-F1
#
_cell.length_a   1.000
_cell.length_b   1.000
_cell.length_c   1.000
_cell.angle_alpha   90.00
_cell.angle_beta   90.00
_cell.angle_gamma   90.00
#
_symmetry.space_group_name_H-M   'P 1'
#
loop_
_entity.id
_entity.type
_entity.pdbx_description
1 polymer ?
#
loop_
_entity_poly.entity_id
_entity_poly.type
_entity_poly.pdbx_seq_one_letter_code
_entity_poly.pdbx_strand_id
1 'polypeptide(L)' 'MEQTFNAEQITVGFHPDGYRIDKTASPMNRYTKWEILPGNKWHNPEPICFDSLPQEGWFAKDRFDWDKPNNIEV' A
#
# COMPACT_ATOMS: atom_id res chain seq x y z
N MET A 1 -18.81 -1.23 -9.85
CA MET A 1 -18.40 -1.80 -8.56
C MET A 1 -16.91 -2.04 -8.68
N GLU A 2 -16.09 -1.30 -7.94
CA GLU A 2 -14.67 -1.64 -7.91
C GLU A 2 -14.52 -2.97 -7.17
N GLN A 3 -13.85 -3.92 -7.81
CA GLN A 3 -13.63 -5.23 -7.22
C GLN A 3 -12.56 -5.09 -6.13
N THR A 4 -12.92 -5.41 -4.90
CA THR A 4 -12.00 -5.50 -3.77
C THR A 4 -11.57 -6.94 -3.55
N PHE A 5 -10.37 -7.13 -2.99
CA PHE A 5 -9.77 -8.43 -2.74
C PHE A 5 -9.40 -8.62 -1.27
N ASN A 6 -9.07 -9.86 -0.90
CA ASN A 6 -8.45 -10.16 0.39
C ASN A 6 -6.94 -9.91 0.36
N ALA A 7 -6.35 -9.55 1.49
CA ALA A 7 -4.92 -9.30 1.66
C ALA A 7 -4.04 -10.47 1.18
N GLU A 8 -4.50 -11.71 1.38
CA GLU A 8 -3.79 -12.92 0.94
C GLU A 8 -3.67 -13.00 -0.58
N GLN A 9 -4.70 -12.53 -1.30
CA GLN A 9 -4.78 -12.53 -2.76
C GLN A 9 -3.94 -11.42 -3.39
N ILE A 10 -3.56 -10.39 -2.62
CA ILE A 10 -2.77 -9.26 -3.10
C ILE A 10 -1.29 -9.64 -3.16
N THR A 11 -0.68 -9.44 -4.33
CA THR A 11 0.78 -9.43 -4.49
C THR A 11 1.31 -8.00 -4.35
N VAL A 12 0.70 -7.06 -5.07
CA VAL A 12 0.94 -5.62 -4.93
C VAL A 12 -0.41 -4.90 -4.90
N GLY A 13 -0.62 -3.99 -3.96
CA GLY A 13 -1.89 -3.31 -3.80
C GLY A 13 -1.95 -2.37 -2.60
N PHE A 14 -3.05 -1.62 -2.49
CA PHE A 14 -3.29 -0.69 -1.39
C PHE A 14 -4.69 -0.87 -0.79
N HIS A 15 -4.82 -0.47 0.47
CA HIS A 15 -6.09 -0.37 1.19
C HIS A 15 -6.35 1.11 1.50
N PRO A 16 -7.58 1.64 1.33
CA PRO A 16 -7.89 3.05 1.55
C PRO A 16 -7.58 3.55 2.96
N ASP A 17 -7.53 2.66 3.95
CA ASP A 17 -7.16 2.98 5.34
C ASP A 17 -5.66 3.24 5.56
N GLY A 18 -4.87 3.40 4.49
CA GLY A 18 -3.45 3.73 4.58
C GLY A 18 -2.53 2.52 4.62
N TYR A 19 -2.91 1.40 4.01
CA TYR A 19 -2.04 0.22 3.97
C TYR A 19 -1.56 -0.09 2.55
N ARG A 20 -0.34 -0.61 2.43
CA ARG A 20 0.20 -1.16 1.18
C ARG A 20 0.76 -2.56 1.40
N ILE A 21 0.51 -3.41 0.42
CA ILE A 21 1.17 -4.71 0.27
C ILE A 21 2.04 -4.62 -0.98
N ASP A 22 3.29 -5.00 -0.85
CA ASP A 22 4.19 -5.22 -1.97
C ASP A 22 5.09 -6.44 -1.70
N LYS A 23 4.60 -7.63 -2.03
CA LYS A 23 5.33 -8.89 -1.86
C LYS A 23 6.58 -8.99 -2.74
N THR A 24 6.72 -8.11 -3.74
CA THR A 24 7.87 -8.03 -4.64
C THR A 24 8.99 -7.11 -4.13
N ALA A 25 8.66 -6.21 -3.20
CA ALA A 25 9.61 -5.34 -2.56
C ALA A 25 10.48 -6.05 -1.50
N SER A 26 11.43 -5.30 -0.94
CA SER A 26 12.25 -5.77 0.19
C SER A 26 11.37 -6.11 1.40
N PRO A 27 11.83 -6.99 2.32
CA PRO A 27 11.03 -7.40 3.47
C PRO A 27 10.49 -6.23 4.31
N MET A 28 11.24 -5.12 4.41
CA MET A 28 10.85 -3.91 5.13
C MET A 28 9.70 -3.14 4.46
N ASN A 29 9.52 -3.29 3.15
CA ASN A 29 8.51 -2.59 2.38
C ASN A 29 7.31 -3.49 2.03
N ARG A 30 7.33 -4.74 2.46
CA ARG A 30 6.35 -5.75 2.08
C ARG A 30 4.95 -5.43 2.59
N TYR A 31 4.85 -5.05 3.86
CA TYR A 31 3.60 -4.68 4.50
C TYR A 31 3.85 -3.37 5.23
N THR A 32 3.20 -2.31 4.78
CA THR A 32 3.46 -0.98 5.31
C THR A 32 2.16 -0.25 5.61
N LYS A 33 2.14 0.44 6.75
CA LYS A 33 1.15 1.46 7.06
C LYS A 33 1.72 2.82 6.70
N TRP A 34 0.86 3.69 6.19
CA TRP A 34 1.22 5.02 5.73
C TRP A 34 0.22 6.02 6.29
N GLU A 35 0.71 7.22 6.53
CA GLU A 35 -0.13 8.37 6.77
C GLU A 35 -0.64 8.89 5.41
N ILE A 36 -1.93 9.24 5.33
CA ILE A 36 -2.56 9.82 4.14
C ILE A 36 -2.86 11.30 4.41
N LEU A 37 -2.18 12.17 3.69
CA LEU A 37 -2.30 13.62 3.77
C LEU A 37 -3.32 14.09 2.72
N PRO A 38 -3.88 15.29 2.89
CA PRO A 38 -4.74 15.91 1.89
C PRO A 38 -4.11 15.85 0.49
N GLY A 39 -4.95 15.53 -0.50
CA GLY A 39 -4.49 15.31 -1.89
C GLY A 39 -3.92 13.91 -2.14
N ASN A 40 -4.33 12.90 -1.37
CA ASN A 40 -3.92 11.50 -1.53
C ASN A 40 -2.40 11.30 -1.52
N LYS A 41 -1.70 12.06 -0.68
CA LYS A 41 -0.26 11.96 -0.51
C LYS A 41 0.05 10.95 0.59
N TRP A 42 0.78 9.90 0.25
CA TRP A 42 1.20 8.85 1.17
C TRP A 42 2.63 9.12 1.65
N HIS A 43 2.86 9.09 2.96
CA HIS A 43 4.16 9.37 3.59
C HIS A 43 4.36 8.51 4.85
N ASN A 44 5.59 8.51 5.36
CA ASN A 44 6.02 7.79 6.56
C ASN A 44 5.65 6.29 6.54
N PRO A 45 6.21 5.49 5.60
CA PRO A 45 5.98 4.05 5.60
C PRO A 45 6.51 3.41 6.89
N GLU A 46 5.60 2.82 7.66
CA GLU A 46 5.92 2.03 8.84
C GLU A 46 5.76 0.54 8.51
N PRO A 47 6.81 -0.28 8.68
CA PRO A 47 6.70 -1.73 8.49
C PRO A 47 5.80 -2.34 9.56
N ILE A 48 4.87 -3.20 9.13
CA ILE A 48 3.92 -3.87 10.02
C ILE A 48 3.86 -5.38 9.74
N CYS A 49 3.24 -6.12 10.66
CA CYS A 49 2.96 -7.54 10.46
C CYS A 49 1.77 -7.74 9.53
N PHE A 50 1.74 -8.87 8.81
CA PHE A 50 0.60 -9.24 7.96
C PHE A 50 -0.71 -9.31 8.77
N ASP A 51 -0.64 -9.81 10.00
CA ASP A 51 -1.82 -9.95 10.88
C ASP A 51 -2.41 -8.60 11.32
N SER A 52 -1.70 -7.49 11.12
CA SER A 52 -2.18 -6.13 11.42
C SER A 52 -2.85 -5.46 10.21
N LEU A 53 -2.93 -6.15 9.07
CA LEU A 53 -3.56 -5.66 7.86
C LEU A 53 -5.08 -5.86 7.90
N PRO A 54 -5.87 -4.96 7.28
CA PRO A 54 -7.25 -5.25 6.91
C PRO A 54 -7.31 -6.55 6.10
N GLN A 55 -8.24 -7.45 6.40
CA GLN A 55 -8.32 -8.73 5.67
C GLN A 55 -8.91 -8.57 4.27
N GLU A 56 -9.89 -7.67 4.10
CA GLU A 56 -10.61 -7.40 2.87
C GLU A 56 -10.48 -5.93 2.44
N GLY A 57 -11.14 -5.54 1.35
CA GLY A 57 -11.18 -4.12 0.92
C GLY A 57 -9.97 -3.68 0.08
N TRP A 58 -9.14 -4.61 -0.40
CA TRP A 58 -7.91 -4.28 -1.11
C TRP A 58 -8.11 -3.99 -2.59
N PHE A 59 -7.31 -3.07 -3.11
CA PHE A 59 -7.21 -2.75 -4.52
C PHE A 59 -5.88 -3.26 -5.07
N ALA A 60 -5.93 -4.18 -6.03
CA ALA A 60 -4.75 -4.71 -6.70
C ALA A 60 -4.10 -3.66 -7.61
N LYS A 61 -2.77 -3.68 -7.67
CA LYS A 61 -1.93 -2.85 -8.54
C LYS A 61 -0.82 -3.69 -9.15
N ASP A 62 -0.29 -3.23 -10.28
CA ASP A 62 0.81 -3.93 -10.96
C ASP A 62 2.17 -3.73 -10.25
N ARG A 63 2.43 -2.50 -9.77
CA ARG A 63 3.65 -2.15 -9.03
C ARG A 63 3.51 -0.80 -8.30
N PHE A 64 4.34 -0.57 -7.28
CA PHE A 64 4.60 0.77 -6.73
C PHE A 64 5.97 1.27 -7.19
N ASP A 65 6.04 2.53 -7.60
CA ASP A 65 7.32 3.22 -7.83
C ASP A 65 7.87 3.67 -6.46
N TRP A 66 8.69 2.84 -5.81
CA TRP A 66 9.30 3.16 -4.50
C TRP A 66 10.42 4.22 -4.61
N ASP A 67 11.12 4.25 -5.74
CA ASP A 67 12.27 5.15 -5.96
C ASP A 67 11.89 6.55 -6.43
N LYS A 68 10.61 6.81 -6.70
CA LYS A 68 10.17 8.16 -7.02
C LYS A 68 9.81 8.89 -5.74
N PRO A 69 10.52 9.96 -5.34
CA PRO A 69 9.91 10.93 -4.45
C PRO A 69 8.59 11.35 -5.09
N ASN A 70 7.53 11.48 -4.28
CA ASN A 70 6.24 12.05 -4.69
C ASN A 70 6.43 13.54 -5.05
N ASN A 71 7.25 13.84 -6.06
CA ASN A 71 7.34 15.13 -6.70
C ASN A 71 6.10 15.25 -7.57
N ILE A 72 5.05 15.81 -6.99
CA ILE A 72 4.04 16.49 -7.79
C ILE A 72 4.73 17.73 -8.33
N GLU A 73 5.18 17.68 -9.59
CA GLU A 73 5.42 18.90 -10.33
C GLU A 73 4.07 19.58 -10.58
N VAL A 74 3.95 20.76 -9.95
CA VAL A 74 3.05 21.92 -10.18
C VAL A 74 1.55 21.70 -10.31
#